data_AF-A0A238DJ96-F1
#
_entry.id   AF-A0A238DJ96-F1
#
_cell.length_a   1.000
_cell.length_b   1.000
_cell.length_c   1.000
_cell.angle_alpha   90.00
_cell.angle_beta   90.00
_cell.angle_gamma   90.00
#
_symmetry.space_group_name_H-M   'P 1'
#
loop_
_entity.id
_entity.type
_entity.pdbx_description
1 polymer ?
#
loop_
_entity_poly.entity_id
_entity_poly.type
_entity_poly.pdbx_seq_one_letter_code
_entity_poly.pdbx_strand_id
1 'polypeptide(L)'
;MLDATVAQRILKPGEILILGRTHEGSQFRPSDWAERLAGVMAQFRPAESKHQEMHLCYSPYCMPTLVDGVRSVVLSRALAEIEPMAYQFVRNFARDNNLETVEACIVEFDAAGAADQSDADDGSLGGRRAA
;
A
#
# COMPACT_ATOMS: atom_id res chain seq x y z
N MET A 1 -2.79 7.45 12.72
CA MET A 1 -1.36 7.32 12.37
C MET A 1 -1.14 5.85 12.08
N LEU A 2 -1.11 5.47 10.80
CA LEU A 2 -0.80 4.09 10.42
C LEU A 2 0.72 3.94 10.53
N ASP A 3 1.17 3.04 11.39
CA ASP A 3 2.59 2.72 11.56
C ASP A 3 3.19 2.24 10.23
N ALA A 4 4.18 2.98 9.72
CA ALA A 4 4.90 2.71 8.48
C ALA A 4 5.55 1.30 8.45
N THR A 5 5.73 0.68 9.62
CA THR A 5 6.31 -0.65 9.82
C THR A 5 5.46 -1.79 9.23
N VAL A 6 4.13 -1.62 9.08
CA VAL A 6 3.26 -2.65 8.48
C VAL A 6 3.28 -2.56 6.94
N ALA A 7 3.33 -1.35 6.37
CA ALA A 7 3.40 -1.15 4.92
C ALA A 7 4.71 -1.71 4.31
N GLN A 8 5.83 -1.58 5.04
CA GLN A 8 7.17 -2.03 4.63
C GLN A 8 7.33 -3.56 4.50
N ARG A 9 6.37 -4.37 4.96
CA ARG A 9 6.37 -5.86 4.79
C ARG A 9 5.31 -6.37 3.82
N ILE A 10 4.49 -5.50 3.24
CA ILE A 10 3.31 -5.90 2.46
C ILE A 10 3.51 -5.73 0.95
N LEU A 11 4.30 -4.74 0.51
CA LEU A 11 4.44 -4.42 -0.91
C LEU A 11 5.89 -4.63 -1.38
N LYS A 12 6.06 -5.51 -2.36
CA LYS A 12 7.32 -5.67 -3.10
C LYS A 12 7.41 -4.61 -4.20
N PRO A 13 8.63 -4.28 -4.67
CA PRO A 13 8.80 -3.38 -5.80
C PRO A 13 8.03 -3.86 -7.03
N GLY A 14 7.26 -2.97 -7.64
CA GLY A 14 6.47 -3.25 -8.84
C GLY A 14 5.12 -3.92 -8.57
N GLU A 15 4.72 -4.13 -7.32
CA GLU A 15 3.36 -4.55 -6.99
C GLU A 15 2.37 -3.39 -7.16
N ILE A 16 1.12 -3.73 -7.49
CA ILE A 16 0.05 -2.77 -7.69
C ILE A 16 -0.92 -2.88 -6.51
N LEU A 17 -1.20 -1.75 -5.88
CA LEU A 17 -2.25 -1.61 -4.87
C LEU A 17 -3.49 -1.01 -5.54
N ILE A 18 -4.58 -1.77 -5.56
CA ILE A 18 -5.89 -1.31 -6.02
C ILE A 18 -6.67 -0.86 -4.79
N LEU A 19 -6.95 0.44 -4.70
CA LEU A 19 -7.66 1.02 -3.57
C LEU A 19 -9.16 0.80 -3.72
N GLY A 20 -9.85 0.56 -2.62
CA GLY A 20 -11.33 0.57 -2.60
C GLY A 20 -11.93 1.97 -2.64
N ARG A 21 -11.27 2.90 -3.35
CA ARG A 21 -11.74 4.25 -3.62
C ARG A 21 -11.70 4.47 -5.12
N THR A 22 -12.75 5.08 -5.65
CA THR A 22 -12.80 5.49 -7.05
C THR A 22 -12.01 6.78 -7.24
N HIS A 23 -11.60 7.09 -8.47
CA HIS A 23 -10.99 8.38 -8.81
C HIS A 23 -11.89 9.60 -8.51
N GLU A 24 -13.17 9.38 -8.22
CA GLU A 24 -14.14 10.38 -7.79
C GLU A 24 -14.12 10.60 -6.26
N GLY A 25 -13.26 9.89 -5.52
CA GLY A 25 -13.12 9.98 -4.07
C GLY A 25 -14.15 9.18 -3.28
N SER A 26 -15.02 8.41 -3.94
CA SER A 26 -16.05 7.59 -3.28
C SER A 26 -15.54 6.20 -2.93
N GLN A 27 -15.98 5.65 -1.80
CA GLN A 27 -15.64 4.28 -1.42
C GLN A 27 -16.34 3.27 -2.35
N PHE A 28 -15.56 2.35 -2.92
CA PHE A 28 -16.09 1.28 -3.76
C PHE A 28 -16.88 0.25 -2.94
N ARG A 29 -17.98 -0.23 -3.52
CA ARG A 29 -18.92 -1.16 -2.89
C ARG A 29 -19.23 -2.31 -3.86
N PRO A 30 -19.57 -3.50 -3.35
CA PRO A 30 -19.80 -3.84 -1.94
C PRO A 30 -18.51 -3.94 -1.10
N SER A 31 -18.62 -3.90 0.23
CA SER A 31 -17.46 -3.91 1.13
C SER A 31 -16.70 -5.24 1.21
N ASP A 32 -17.15 -6.27 0.51
CA ASP A 32 -16.52 -7.59 0.40
C ASP A 32 -15.89 -7.81 -0.99
N TRP A 33 -15.77 -6.77 -1.81
CA TRP A 33 -15.25 -6.86 -3.18
C TRP A 33 -13.80 -7.39 -3.21
N ALA A 34 -12.98 -6.98 -2.24
CA ALA A 34 -11.57 -7.35 -2.19
C ALA A 34 -11.42 -8.85 -1.94
N GLU A 35 -12.20 -9.38 -0.99
CA GLU A 35 -12.25 -10.80 -0.66
C GLU A 35 -12.81 -11.63 -1.82
N ARG A 36 -13.81 -11.11 -2.55
CA ARG A 36 -14.35 -11.75 -3.76
C ARG A 36 -13.30 -11.83 -4.87
N LEU A 37 -12.61 -10.73 -5.15
CA LEU A 37 -11.57 -10.69 -6.19
C LEU A 37 -10.40 -11.61 -5.85
N ALA A 38 -9.94 -11.58 -4.59
CA ALA A 38 -8.89 -12.48 -4.11
C ALA A 38 -9.32 -13.96 -4.14
N GLY A 39 -10.61 -14.24 -3.90
CA GLY A 39 -11.19 -15.58 -4.03
C GLY A 39 -11.10 -16.12 -5.46
N VAL A 40 -11.41 -15.31 -6.48
CA VAL A 40 -11.25 -15.70 -7.89
C VAL A 40 -9.78 -15.99 -8.21
N MET A 41 -8.87 -15.23 -7.60
CA MET A 41 -7.43 -15.42 -7.81
C MET A 41 -6.82 -16.57 -7.01
N ALA A 42 -7.56 -17.17 -6.08
CA ALA A 42 -7.05 -18.18 -5.15
C ALA A 42 -6.45 -19.42 -5.84
N GLN A 43 -6.89 -19.71 -7.08
CA GLN A 43 -6.38 -20.83 -7.89
C GLN A 43 -4.93 -20.65 -8.38
N PHE A 44 -4.43 -19.42 -8.45
CA PHE A 44 -3.09 -19.12 -8.95
C PHE A 44 -2.09 -19.21 -7.80
N ARG A 45 -1.43 -20.35 -7.63
CA ARG A 45 -0.42 -20.55 -6.56
C ARG A 45 0.77 -21.36 -7.07
N PRO A 46 1.97 -21.09 -6.53
CA PRO A 46 3.14 -21.92 -6.83
C PRO A 46 2.89 -23.37 -6.35
N ALA A 47 3.41 -24.34 -7.12
CA ALA A 47 3.08 -25.76 -6.95
C ALA A 47 3.44 -26.32 -5.56
N GLU A 48 4.43 -25.72 -4.90
CA GLU A 48 4.90 -26.04 -3.56
C GLU A 48 3.91 -25.69 -2.42
N SER A 49 2.90 -24.84 -2.68
CA SER A 49 1.91 -24.41 -1.69
C SER A 49 0.56 -25.11 -1.82
N LYS A 50 0.43 -26.12 -2.70
CA LYS A 50 -0.83 -26.83 -2.96
C LYS A 50 -1.28 -27.77 -1.83
N HIS A 51 -0.39 -28.10 -0.88
CA HIS A 51 -0.66 -29.04 0.21
C HIS A 51 -1.16 -28.39 1.52
N GLN A 52 -1.35 -27.06 1.55
CA GLN A 52 -1.87 -26.42 2.76
C GLN A 52 -3.41 -26.50 2.77
N GLU A 53 -3.91 -27.55 3.40
CA GLU A 53 -5.32 -27.89 3.63
C GLU A 53 -6.08 -26.79 4.40
N MET A 54 -6.43 -25.65 3.81
CA MET A 54 -7.25 -24.66 4.55
C MET A 54 -8.27 -23.94 3.66
N HIS A 55 -9.53 -24.13 4.05
CA HIS A 55 -10.68 -23.34 3.66
C HIS A 55 -10.34 -21.84 3.73
N LEU A 56 -10.42 -21.10 2.61
CA LEU A 56 -10.19 -19.64 2.49
C LEU A 56 -8.74 -19.14 2.35
N CYS A 57 -7.79 -19.97 1.91
CA CYS A 57 -6.50 -19.42 1.51
C CYS A 57 -6.66 -18.51 0.27
N TYR A 58 -6.09 -17.31 0.29
CA TYR A 58 -5.95 -16.44 -0.89
C TYR A 58 -4.67 -16.79 -1.65
N SER A 59 -4.53 -16.29 -2.89
CA SER A 59 -3.29 -16.43 -3.64
C SER A 59 -2.25 -15.43 -3.13
N PRO A 60 -0.95 -15.82 -2.97
CA PRO A 60 0.09 -14.86 -2.62
C PRO A 60 0.28 -13.76 -3.66
N TYR A 61 -0.31 -13.91 -4.86
CA TYR A 61 -0.25 -12.92 -5.92
C TYR A 61 -1.41 -11.92 -5.91
N CYS A 62 -2.48 -12.19 -5.17
CA CYS A 62 -3.64 -11.31 -5.06
C CYS A 62 -4.23 -11.42 -3.66
N MET A 63 -3.91 -10.45 -2.81
CA MET A 63 -4.22 -10.48 -1.38
C MET A 63 -5.15 -9.31 -1.00
N PRO A 64 -6.25 -9.58 -0.27
CA PRO A 64 -7.09 -8.50 0.25
C PRO A 64 -6.38 -7.83 1.45
N THR A 65 -6.53 -6.52 1.55
CA THR A 65 -5.93 -5.70 2.61
C THR A 65 -6.85 -4.53 3.00
N LEU A 66 -6.46 -3.77 4.02
CA LEU A 66 -7.09 -2.50 4.38
C LEU A 66 -6.06 -1.38 4.27
N VAL A 67 -6.46 -0.29 3.61
CA VAL A 67 -5.69 0.94 3.49
C VAL A 67 -6.58 2.06 3.98
N ASP A 68 -6.18 2.76 5.03
CA ASP A 68 -7.00 3.79 5.71
C ASP A 68 -8.42 3.32 6.09
N GLY A 69 -8.56 2.07 6.51
CA GLY A 69 -9.87 1.49 6.83
C GLY A 69 -10.75 1.15 5.62
N VAL A 70 -10.23 1.33 4.40
CA VAL A 70 -10.91 0.98 3.15
C VAL A 70 -10.33 -0.32 2.58
N ARG A 71 -11.23 -1.24 2.21
CA ARG A 71 -10.90 -2.53 1.59
C ARG A 71 -10.16 -2.31 0.28
N SER A 72 -9.01 -2.93 0.13
CA SER A 72 -8.11 -2.76 -1.01
C SER A 72 -7.49 -4.11 -1.38
N VAL A 73 -6.85 -4.21 -2.54
CA VAL A 73 -6.21 -5.45 -3.01
C VAL A 73 -4.77 -5.17 -3.42
N VAL A 74 -3.85 -6.03 -2.99
CA VAL A 74 -2.46 -6.04 -3.45
C VAL A 74 -2.34 -7.07 -4.56
N LEU A 75 -1.83 -6.65 -5.72
CA LEU A 75 -1.57 -7.47 -6.88
C LEU A 75 -0.05 -7.56 -7.12
N SER A 76 0.47 -8.78 -7.10
CA SER A 76 1.89 -9.03 -7.36
C SER A 76 2.20 -9.09 -8.85
N ARG A 77 3.31 -8.45 -9.26
CA ARG A 77 3.79 -8.47 -10.66
C ARG A 77 4.19 -9.86 -11.13
N ALA A 78 4.58 -10.76 -10.21
CA ALA A 78 4.90 -12.14 -10.54
C ALA A 78 3.72 -12.87 -11.22
N LEU A 79 2.47 -12.45 -10.96
CA LEU A 79 1.32 -13.02 -11.66
C LEU A 79 1.36 -12.77 -13.17
N ALA A 80 1.96 -11.65 -13.60
CA ALA A 80 2.09 -11.33 -15.03
C ALA A 80 3.01 -12.31 -15.77
N GLU A 81 3.98 -12.91 -15.06
CA GLU A 81 4.91 -13.90 -15.63
C GLU A 81 4.30 -15.31 -15.64
N ILE A 82 3.47 -15.62 -14.64
CA ILE A 82 2.85 -16.94 -14.49
C ILE A 82 1.58 -17.05 -15.34
N GLU A 83 0.65 -16.09 -15.19
CA GLU A 83 -0.64 -16.06 -15.86
C GLU A 83 -0.98 -14.62 -16.30
N PRO A 84 -0.45 -14.17 -17.46
CA PRO A 84 -0.64 -12.81 -17.97
C PRO A 84 -2.12 -12.40 -18.09
N MET A 85 -3.00 -13.35 -18.46
CA MET A 85 -4.43 -13.10 -18.60
C MET A 85 -5.09 -12.79 -17.26
N ALA A 86 -4.72 -13.50 -16.18
CA ALA A 86 -5.23 -13.26 -14.85
C ALA A 86 -4.77 -11.89 -14.31
N TYR A 87 -3.50 -11.55 -14.54
CA TYR A 87 -2.96 -10.23 -14.20
C TYR A 87 -3.72 -9.11 -14.92
N GLN A 88 -3.95 -9.26 -16.23
CA GLN A 88 -4.72 -8.27 -16.99
C GLN A 88 -6.18 -8.20 -16.56
N PHE A 89 -6.80 -9.33 -16.20
CA PHE A 89 -8.15 -9.34 -15.66
C PHE A 89 -8.26 -8.46 -14.41
N VAL A 90 -7.33 -8.57 -13.45
CA VAL A 90 -7.34 -7.76 -12.23
C VAL A 90 -7.12 -6.28 -12.54
N ARG A 91 -6.22 -5.95 -13.48
CA ARG A 91 -6.01 -4.56 -13.92
C ARG A 91 -7.21 -3.96 -14.64
N ASN A 92 -7.84 -4.73 -15.52
CA ASN A 92 -9.06 -4.32 -16.19
C ASN A 92 -10.21 -4.15 -15.19
N PHE A 93 -10.31 -5.02 -14.18
CA PHE A 93 -11.29 -4.84 -13.11
C PHE A 93 -11.16 -3.49 -12.42
N ALA A 94 -9.93 -3.06 -12.07
CA ALA A 94 -9.71 -1.74 -11.48
C ALA A 94 -10.14 -0.61 -12.43
N ARG A 95 -9.72 -0.68 -13.70
CA ARG A 95 -10.05 0.32 -14.72
C ARG A 95 -11.56 0.43 -14.96
N ASP A 96 -12.22 -0.71 -15.15
CA ASP A 96 -13.64 -0.76 -15.52
C ASP A 96 -14.53 -0.30 -14.35
N ASN A 97 -14.04 -0.36 -13.11
CA ASN A 97 -14.70 0.15 -11.91
C ASN A 97 -14.19 1.54 -11.46
N ASN A 98 -13.36 2.20 -12.27
CA ASN A 98 -12.77 3.52 -12.00
C ASN A 98 -12.03 3.59 -10.65
N LEU A 99 -11.37 2.50 -10.23
CA LEU A 99 -10.64 2.40 -8.97
C LEU A 99 -9.26 3.03 -9.06
N GLU A 100 -8.88 3.72 -7.99
CA GLU A 100 -7.52 4.24 -7.86
C GLU A 100 -6.52 3.08 -7.74
N THR A 101 -5.39 3.22 -8.44
CA THR A 101 -4.29 2.24 -8.39
C THR A 101 -2.98 2.96 -8.07
N VAL A 102 -2.17 2.34 -7.22
CA VAL A 102 -0.86 2.85 -6.80
C VAL A 102 0.18 1.77 -7.06
N GLU A 103 1.25 2.12 -7.76
CA GLU A 103 2.39 1.21 -7.93
C GLU A 103 3.37 1.39 -6.76
N ALA A 104 3.79 0.27 -6.17
CA ALA A 104 4.80 0.26 -5.14
C ALA A 104 6.18 0.48 -5.76
N CYS A 105 6.78 1.64 -5.47
CA CYS A 105 8.14 1.99 -5.86
C CYS A 105 9.05 2.01 -4.63
N ILE A 106 10.33 1.65 -4.83
CA ILE A 106 11.36 1.89 -3.80
C ILE A 106 11.65 3.39 -3.81
N VAL A 107 11.48 4.03 -2.66
CA VAL A 107 11.85 5.44 -2.48
C VAL A 107 12.98 5.49 -1.46
N GLU A 108 14.18 5.81 -1.92
CA GLU A 108 15.30 6.11 -1.04
C GLU A 108 15.07 7.50 -0.45
N PHE A 109 14.76 7.57 0.85
CA PHE A 109 14.64 8.83 1.56
C PHE A 109 16.02 9.23 2.09
N ASP A 110 16.72 10.10 1.37
CA ASP A 110 17.90 10.77 1.91
C ASP A 110 17.45 11.78 2.97
N ALA A 111 17.73 11.48 4.23
CA ALA A 111 17.44 12.31 5.39
C ALA A 111 18.41 13.51 5.51
N ALA A 112 18.54 14.32 4.47
CA ALA A 112 19.42 15.49 4.45
C ALA A 112 18.62 16.78 4.22
N GLY A 113 18.23 17.45 5.32
CA GLY A 113 17.69 18.81 5.22
C GLY A 113 16.83 19.31 6.37
N ALA A 114 17.19 19.04 7.64
CA ALA A 114 16.53 19.68 8.78
C ALA A 114 17.57 20.03 9.87
N ALA A 115 18.39 21.04 9.60
CA ALA A 115 19.16 21.75 10.61
C ALA A 115 19.46 23.17 10.11
N ASP A 116 18.45 24.04 10.13
CA ASP A 116 18.66 25.48 10.09
C ASP A 116 17.78 26.15 11.15
N GLN A 117 18.33 26.25 12.35
CA GLN A 117 17.90 27.17 13.41
C GLN A 117 19.14 27.50 14.23
N SER A 118 19.88 28.52 13.79
CA SER A 118 20.71 29.31 14.69
C SER A 118 19.86 30.48 15.19
N ASP A 119 19.03 30.19 16.20
CA ASP A 119 18.49 31.21 17.08
C ASP A 119 19.66 31.82 17.85
N ALA A 120 20.22 32.91 17.30
CA ALA A 120 21.08 33.81 18.05
C ALA A 120 20.19 34.70 18.92
N ASP A 121 19.92 34.21 20.13
CA ASP A 121 19.19 34.92 21.18
C ASP A 121 19.92 36.19 21.64
N ASP A 122 19.10 37.21 21.86
CA ASP A 122 19.38 38.62 22.10
C ASP A 122 19.82 38.87 23.55
N GLY A 123 21.11 39.13 23.77
CA GLY A 123 21.67 39.44 25.08
C GLY A 123 21.74 40.93 25.38
N SER A 124 20.60 41.62 25.53
CA SER A 124 20.54 43.02 25.97
C SER A 124 19.69 43.22 27.23
N LEU A 125 20.31 43.96 28.17
CA LEU A 125 19.74 44.71 29.31
C LEU A 125 19.68 44.04 30.70
N GLY A 126 20.63 44.45 31.54
CA GLY A 126 20.29 45.36 32.66
C GLY A 126 20.64 44.88 34.07
N GLY A 127 21.43 45.66 34.83
CA GLY A 127 21.54 45.43 36.28
C GLY A 127 22.65 46.12 37.06
N ARG A 128 22.54 47.45 37.20
CA ARG A 128 23.07 48.37 38.25
C ARG A 128 23.71 47.77 39.53
N ARG A 129 24.77 48.45 40.01
CA ARG A 129 25.08 48.82 41.42
C ARG A 129 26.33 49.74 41.41
N ALA A 130 26.28 51.03 41.78
CA ALA A 130 26.28 51.63 43.14
C ALA A 130 27.22 50.88 44.11
N ALA A 131 28.27 51.46 44.70
CA ALA A 131 28.53 52.83 45.17
C ALA A 131 30.03 53.16 45.11
#